data_AF-A0A842KJK4-F1
#
_entry.id   AF-A0A842KJK4-F1
#
_cell.length_a   1.000
_cell.length_b   1.000
_cell.length_c   1.000
_cell.angle_alpha   90.00
_cell.angle_beta   90.00
_cell.angle_gamma   90.00
#
_symmetry.space_group_name_H-M   'P 1'
#
loop_
_entity.id
_entity.type
_entity.pdbx_description
1 polymer ?
#
loop_
_entity_poly.entity_id
_entity_poly.type
_entity_poly.pdbx_seq_one_letter_code
_entity_poly.pdbx_strand_id
1 'polypeptide(L)'
;MYLAIIYILVECSPKEGGFIEILTNNKPIQFYALALAIFILMVGIMIIFAFLPEYEIRLQTTKLSLSIAVSAYVIARVILQTPMGILSDRYGRKKLILYGLFINIPVVLGLGYVNSVEELIILRALQGICMASVETPIMALAVDLSEEKSVSSKVSFITSSQAAGTAFGPLIGGLLGGYVTFTLPFYACAIMTTVSMIIVIRLVPETNSKLNFCTAS
;
A
#
# COMPACT_ATOMS: atom_id res chain seq x y z
N MET A 1 20.08 -2.34 10.15
CA MET A 1 19.04 -3.33 10.57
C MET A 1 17.81 -3.30 9.66
N TYR A 2 17.17 -2.14 9.43
CA TYR A 2 16.00 -2.01 8.53
C TYR A 2 16.25 -2.50 7.10
N LEU A 3 17.31 -2.04 6.43
CA LEU A 3 17.66 -2.49 5.07
C LEU A 3 17.97 -4.00 4.99
N ALA A 4 18.44 -4.62 6.07
CA ALA A 4 18.75 -6.06 6.10
C ALA A 4 17.50 -6.91 6.26
N ILE A 5 16.55 -6.52 7.11
CA ILE A 5 15.23 -7.17 7.23
C ILE A 5 14.46 -7.05 5.91
N ILE A 6 14.54 -5.89 5.29
CA ILE A 6 13.98 -5.60 3.98
C ILE A 6 14.59 -6.51 2.89
N TYR A 7 15.92 -6.61 2.82
CA TYR A 7 16.60 -7.51 1.87
C TYR A 7 16.20 -8.97 2.13
N ILE A 8 16.17 -9.40 3.40
CA ILE A 8 15.79 -10.76 3.79
C ILE A 8 14.33 -11.06 3.41
N LEU A 9 13.37 -10.14 3.58
CA LEU A 9 11.97 -10.38 3.21
C LEU A 9 11.77 -10.43 1.68
N VAL A 10 12.58 -9.69 0.93
CA VAL A 10 12.56 -9.68 -0.55
C VAL A 10 13.26 -10.92 -1.14
N GLU A 11 14.39 -11.33 -0.57
CA GLU A 11 15.13 -12.54 -0.96
C GLU A 11 14.42 -13.82 -0.50
N CYS A 12 13.70 -13.76 0.64
CA CYS A 12 12.86 -14.83 1.18
C CYS A 12 11.46 -14.85 0.56
N SER A 13 11.33 -14.39 -0.70
CA SER A 13 10.25 -14.91 -1.55
C SER A 13 10.51 -16.42 -1.68
N PRO A 14 9.65 -17.28 -1.10
CA PRO A 14 9.96 -18.70 -0.95
C PRO A 14 10.27 -19.33 -2.31
N LYS A 15 11.38 -20.06 -2.39
CA LYS A 15 11.59 -21.01 -3.50
C LYS A 15 10.44 -22.01 -3.45
N GLU A 16 9.76 -22.11 -4.58
CA GLU A 16 8.45 -22.73 -4.75
C GLU A 16 8.44 -24.16 -4.20
N GLY A 17 7.57 -24.39 -3.20
CA GLY A 17 7.15 -25.73 -2.81
C GLY A 17 5.79 -26.02 -3.44
N GLY A 18 5.53 -27.27 -3.82
CA GLY A 18 4.47 -27.64 -4.78
C GLY A 18 3.04 -27.15 -4.49
N PHE A 19 2.65 -26.86 -3.24
CA PHE A 19 1.32 -26.30 -2.96
C PHE A 19 1.22 -24.79 -3.22
N ILE A 20 2.30 -24.04 -2.95
CA ILE A 20 2.36 -22.59 -3.23
C ILE A 20 2.48 -22.36 -4.75
N GLU A 21 3.19 -23.24 -5.47
CA GLU A 21 3.30 -23.22 -6.93
C GLU A 21 1.94 -23.35 -7.64
N ILE A 22 1.05 -24.21 -7.13
CA ILE A 22 -0.32 -24.36 -7.66
C ILE A 22 -1.15 -23.08 -7.46
N LEU A 23 -0.97 -22.39 -6.33
CA LEU A 23 -1.67 -21.13 -6.06
C LEU A 23 -1.07 -19.97 -6.87
N THR A 24 0.25 -19.88 -6.98
CA THR A 24 0.90 -18.85 -7.79
C THR A 24 0.66 -19.03 -9.27
N ASN A 25 0.37 -20.24 -9.78
CA ASN A 25 0.02 -20.44 -11.18
C ASN A 25 -1.44 -20.06 -11.51
N ASN A 26 -2.27 -19.80 -10.50
CA ASN A 26 -3.69 -19.50 -10.68
C ASN A 26 -3.94 -17.99 -10.78
N LYS A 27 -3.86 -17.43 -12.00
CA LYS A 27 -4.09 -16.01 -12.31
C LYS A 27 -5.19 -15.31 -11.47
N PRO A 28 -6.41 -15.84 -11.26
CA PRO A 28 -7.43 -15.20 -10.44
C PRO A 28 -6.99 -14.90 -9.00
N ILE A 29 -6.22 -15.78 -8.35
CA ILE A 29 -5.83 -15.56 -6.95
C ILE A 29 -4.83 -14.41 -6.80
N GLN A 30 -4.00 -14.20 -7.83
CA GLN A 30 -3.09 -13.06 -7.90
C GLN A 30 -3.88 -11.75 -7.94
N PHE A 31 -4.92 -11.66 -8.78
CA PHE A 31 -5.79 -10.48 -8.84
C PHE A 31 -6.50 -10.21 -7.52
N TYR A 32 -6.99 -11.25 -6.82
CA TYR A 32 -7.58 -11.08 -5.49
C TYR A 32 -6.56 -10.59 -4.45
N ALA A 33 -5.32 -11.09 -4.49
CA ALA A 33 -4.26 -10.63 -3.60
C ALA A 33 -3.90 -9.15 -3.85
N LEU A 34 -3.75 -8.75 -5.11
CA LEU A 34 -3.48 -7.37 -5.51
C LEU A 34 -4.65 -6.42 -5.14
N ALA A 35 -5.88 -6.85 -5.39
CA ALA A 35 -7.10 -6.12 -5.05
C ALA A 35 -7.24 -5.93 -3.53
N LEU A 36 -6.96 -6.97 -2.75
CA LEU A 36 -6.96 -6.88 -1.29
C LEU A 36 -5.88 -5.92 -0.78
N ALA A 37 -4.69 -5.93 -1.41
CA ALA A 37 -3.62 -5.04 -1.02
C ALA A 37 -3.95 -3.56 -1.23
N ILE A 38 -4.51 -3.21 -2.40
CA ILE A 38 -4.92 -1.83 -2.66
C ILE A 38 -6.12 -1.42 -1.81
N PHE A 39 -7.06 -2.33 -1.54
CA PHE A 39 -8.20 -2.10 -0.65
C PHE A 39 -7.74 -1.72 0.76
N ILE A 40 -6.86 -2.53 1.36
CA ILE A 40 -6.33 -2.31 2.71
C ILE A 40 -5.56 -1.00 2.80
N LEU A 41 -4.72 -0.72 1.79
CA LEU A 41 -3.94 0.52 1.75
C LEU A 41 -4.87 1.75 1.68
N MET A 42 -5.93 1.67 0.89
CA MET A 42 -6.93 2.73 0.80
C MET A 42 -7.75 2.93 2.07
N VAL A 43 -8.13 1.84 2.75
CA VAL A 43 -8.76 1.93 4.07
C VAL A 43 -7.86 2.72 5.03
N GLY A 44 -6.57 2.39 5.11
CA GLY A 44 -5.65 3.07 6.03
C GLY A 44 -5.43 4.55 5.71
N ILE A 45 -5.40 4.91 4.43
CA ILE A 45 -5.30 6.31 4.01
C ILE A 45 -6.59 7.07 4.35
N MET A 46 -7.74 6.44 4.17
CA MET A 46 -9.04 7.11 4.30
C MET A 46 -9.56 7.16 5.74
N ILE A 47 -9.06 6.29 6.64
CA ILE A 47 -9.31 6.40 8.09
C ILE A 47 -8.95 7.80 8.60
N ILE A 48 -7.85 8.40 8.13
CA ILE A 48 -7.36 9.71 8.58
C ILE A 48 -8.42 10.81 8.41
N PHE A 49 -9.24 10.74 7.36
CA PHE A 49 -10.29 11.74 7.11
C PHE A 49 -11.35 11.78 8.21
N ALA A 50 -11.64 10.65 8.85
CA ALA A 50 -12.55 10.59 10.00
C ALA A 50 -11.97 11.26 11.26
N PHE A 51 -10.64 11.38 11.34
CA PHE A 51 -9.93 11.91 12.50
C PHE A 51 -9.41 13.34 12.32
N LEU A 52 -9.66 13.99 11.18
CA LEU A 52 -9.23 15.39 10.97
C LEU A 52 -9.68 16.34 12.09
N PRO A 53 -10.93 16.28 12.59
CA PRO A 53 -11.35 17.12 13.72
C PRO A 53 -10.56 16.85 15.01
N GLU A 54 -10.23 15.59 15.26
CA GLU A 54 -9.47 15.17 16.44
C GLU A 54 -8.01 15.64 16.36
N TYR A 55 -7.40 15.61 15.17
CA TYR A 55 -6.09 16.22 14.94
C TYR A 55 -6.11 17.74 15.15
N GLU A 56 -7.19 18.43 14.76
CA GLU A 56 -7.35 19.89 14.98
C GLU A 56 -7.27 20.22 16.48
N ILE A 57 -8.01 19.48 17.31
CA ILE A 57 -8.06 19.66 18.76
C ILE A 57 -6.74 19.27 19.42
N ARG A 58 -6.21 18.08 19.11
CA ARG A 58 -5.00 17.54 19.76
C ARG A 58 -3.74 18.32 19.44
N LEU A 59 -3.60 18.80 18.21
CA LEU A 59 -2.43 19.56 17.76
C LEU A 59 -2.62 21.08 17.90
N GLN A 60 -3.78 21.53 18.42
CA GLN A 60 -4.15 22.94 18.54
C GLN A 60 -3.87 23.73 17.27
N THR A 61 -4.27 23.18 16.12
CA THR A 61 -3.93 23.73 14.81
C THR A 61 -5.14 24.25 14.04
N THR A 62 -4.89 24.78 12.84
CA THR A 62 -5.91 25.30 11.94
C THR A 62 -6.31 24.28 10.87
N LYS A 63 -7.53 24.42 10.37
CA LYS A 63 -8.02 23.67 9.20
C LYS A 63 -7.15 23.84 7.95
N LEU A 64 -6.51 25.01 7.81
CA LEU A 64 -5.56 25.26 6.71
C LEU A 64 -4.36 24.32 6.81
N SER A 65 -3.74 24.21 7.99
CA SER A 65 -2.58 23.33 8.19
C SER A 65 -2.92 21.85 8.00
N LEU A 66 -4.10 21.41 8.42
CA LEU A 66 -4.59 20.06 8.14
C LEU A 66 -4.84 19.83 6.64
N SER A 67 -5.38 20.83 5.94
CA SER A 67 -5.57 20.75 4.48
C SER A 67 -4.23 20.68 3.76
N ILE A 68 -3.21 21.38 4.24
CA ILE A 68 -1.83 21.26 3.75
C ILE A 68 -1.31 19.84 3.96
N ALA A 69 -1.55 19.21 5.12
CA ALA A 69 -1.16 17.83 5.37
C ALA A 69 -1.87 16.82 4.43
N VAL A 70 -3.16 17.01 4.17
CA VAL A 70 -3.89 16.19 3.17
C VAL A 70 -3.34 16.41 1.77
N SER A 71 -3.00 17.66 1.42
CA SER A 71 -2.44 18.02 0.12
C SER A 71 -1.04 17.44 -0.08
N ALA A 72 -0.21 17.42 0.97
CA ALA A 72 1.14 16.85 0.94
C ALA A 72 1.12 15.37 0.52
N TYR A 73 0.14 14.59 0.99
CA TYR A 73 -0.09 13.21 0.52
C TYR A 73 -0.39 13.15 -0.99
N VAL A 74 -1.31 13.99 -1.48
CA VAL A 74 -1.71 13.98 -2.91
C VAL A 74 -0.54 14.41 -3.79
N ILE A 75 0.16 15.49 -3.40
CA ILE A 75 1.31 16.03 -4.11
C ILE A 75 2.42 14.98 -4.20
N ALA A 76 2.80 14.37 -3.07
CA ALA A 76 3.83 13.34 -3.04
C ALA A 76 3.44 12.14 -3.91
N ARG A 77 2.19 11.67 -3.81
CA ARG A 77 1.68 10.56 -4.64
C ARG A 77 1.77 10.89 -6.12
N VAL A 78 1.26 12.03 -6.57
CA VAL A 78 1.21 12.39 -8.00
C VAL A 78 2.62 12.59 -8.57
N ILE A 79 3.48 13.32 -7.86
CA ILE A 79 4.87 13.58 -8.33
C ILE A 79 5.65 12.28 -8.46
N LEU A 80 5.47 11.34 -7.51
CA LEU A 80 6.24 10.10 -7.48
C LEU A 80 5.59 8.95 -8.22
N GLN A 81 4.34 9.07 -8.69
CA GLN A 81 3.65 7.99 -9.40
C GLN A 81 4.44 7.52 -10.64
N THR A 82 4.87 8.46 -11.48
CA THR A 82 5.66 8.17 -12.69
C THR A 82 7.06 7.63 -12.36
N PRO A 83 7.87 8.28 -11.50
CA PRO A 83 9.16 7.72 -11.06
C PRO A 83 9.05 6.30 -10.48
N MET A 84 8.04 6.04 -9.63
CA MET A 84 7.83 4.73 -9.03
C MET A 84 7.41 3.68 -10.07
N GLY A 85 6.68 4.06 -11.12
CA GLY A 85 6.39 3.19 -12.26
C GLY A 85 7.68 2.73 -12.96
N ILE A 86 8.53 3.69 -13.34
CA ILE A 86 9.83 3.39 -13.97
C ILE A 86 10.71 2.53 -13.04
N LEU A 87 10.70 2.84 -11.74
CA LEU A 87 11.45 2.09 -10.74
C LEU A 87 10.95 0.64 -10.63
N SER A 88 9.63 0.44 -10.68
CA SER A 88 9.02 -0.90 -10.63
C SER A 88 9.37 -1.75 -11.85
N ASP A 89 9.42 -1.12 -13.02
CA ASP A 89 9.80 -1.76 -14.28
C ASP A 89 11.29 -2.08 -14.34
N ARG A 90 12.13 -1.41 -13.54
CA ARG A 90 13.58 -1.68 -13.49
C ARG A 90 13.95 -2.71 -12.43
N TYR A 91 13.39 -2.61 -11.22
CA TYR A 91 13.82 -3.41 -10.06
C TYR A 91 12.93 -4.62 -9.76
N GLY A 92 11.74 -4.69 -10.38
CA GLY A 92 10.76 -5.74 -10.10
C GLY A 92 9.50 -5.14 -9.47
N ARG A 93 8.34 -5.53 -10.01
CA ARG A 93 7.06 -4.93 -9.63
C ARG A 93 6.61 -5.40 -8.25
N LYS A 94 6.75 -6.69 -7.91
CA LYS A 94 6.38 -7.17 -6.56
C LYS A 94 7.36 -6.64 -5.51
N LYS A 95 8.67 -6.55 -5.79
CA LYS A 95 9.63 -5.93 -4.87
C LYS A 95 9.18 -4.53 -4.47
N LEU A 96 8.81 -3.68 -5.45
CA LEU A 96 8.36 -2.32 -5.15
C LEU A 96 7.08 -2.26 -4.32
N ILE A 97 6.11 -3.15 -4.59
CA ILE A 97 4.90 -3.28 -3.77
C ILE A 97 5.27 -3.62 -2.32
N LEU A 98 6.16 -4.58 -2.12
CA LEU A 98 6.58 -5.00 -0.78
C LEU A 98 7.31 -3.89 -0.03
N TYR A 99 8.19 -3.13 -0.70
CA TYR A 99 8.84 -1.97 -0.10
C TYR A 99 7.81 -0.92 0.33
N GLY A 100 6.84 -0.60 -0.52
CA GLY A 100 5.79 0.37 -0.20
C GLY A 100 4.92 -0.06 0.98
N LEU A 101 4.49 -1.33 1.01
CA LEU A 101 3.71 -1.88 2.14
C LEU A 101 4.52 -1.90 3.44
N PHE A 102 5.80 -2.29 3.36
CA PHE A 102 6.68 -2.36 4.52
C PHE A 102 6.93 -0.97 5.13
N ILE A 103 7.18 0.05 4.30
CA ILE A 103 7.38 1.43 4.76
C ILE A 103 6.06 2.04 5.27
N ASN A 104 4.92 1.64 4.71
CA ASN A 104 3.62 2.14 5.16
C ASN A 104 3.29 1.73 6.61
N ILE A 105 3.78 0.58 7.10
CA ILE A 105 3.52 0.10 8.46
C ILE A 105 4.00 1.10 9.54
N PRO A 106 5.28 1.50 9.61
CA PRO A 106 5.72 2.50 10.58
C PRO A 106 5.14 3.89 10.31
N VAL A 107 4.86 4.24 9.05
CA VAL A 107 4.22 5.53 8.71
C VAL A 107 2.81 5.62 9.27
N VAL A 108 1.98 4.59 9.09
CA VAL A 108 0.60 4.58 9.61
C VAL A 108 0.57 4.53 11.13
N LEU A 109 1.50 3.81 11.77
CA LEU A 109 1.64 3.84 13.21
C LEU A 109 2.06 5.23 13.71
N GLY A 110 3.05 5.85 13.06
CA GLY A 110 3.54 7.18 13.41
C GLY A 110 2.43 8.25 13.37
N LEU A 111 1.48 8.14 12.43
CA LEU A 111 0.32 9.04 12.35
C LEU A 111 -0.52 9.01 13.65
N GLY A 112 -0.58 7.87 14.35
CA GLY A 112 -1.24 7.78 15.65
C GLY A 112 -0.56 8.60 16.78
N TYR A 113 0.73 8.90 16.62
CA TYR A 113 1.61 9.45 17.66
C TYR A 113 2.19 10.83 17.35
N VAL A 114 1.72 11.50 16.29
CA VAL A 114 2.18 12.85 15.96
C VAL A 114 1.85 13.84 17.07
N ASN A 115 2.80 14.72 17.35
CA ASN A 115 2.68 15.77 18.37
C ASN A 115 2.68 17.18 17.76
N SER A 116 3.00 17.28 16.47
CA SER A 116 2.95 18.55 15.73
C SER A 116 2.38 18.35 14.32
N VAL A 117 1.99 19.46 13.70
CA VAL A 117 1.43 19.41 12.34
C VAL A 117 2.50 19.20 11.29
N GLU A 118 3.72 19.65 11.55
CA GLU A 118 4.88 19.41 10.70
C GLU A 118 5.16 17.91 10.61
N GLU A 119 5.12 17.18 11.73
CA GLU A 119 5.22 15.72 11.75
C GLU A 119 4.10 15.06 10.95
N LEU A 120 2.86 15.55 11.11
CA LEU A 120 1.71 15.08 10.35
C LEU A 120 1.91 15.29 8.84
N ILE A 121 2.37 16.47 8.41
CA ILE A 121 2.64 16.79 7.00
C ILE A 121 3.72 15.85 6.44
N ILE A 122 4.81 15.64 7.17
CA ILE A 122 5.91 14.75 6.75
C ILE A 122 5.41 13.31 6.59
N LEU A 123 4.70 12.79 7.59
CA LEU A 123 4.16 11.42 7.53
C LEU A 123 3.11 11.27 6.42
N ARG A 124 2.31 12.31 6.15
CA ARG A 124 1.36 12.31 5.03
C ARG A 124 2.06 12.30 3.67
N ALA A 125 3.13 13.08 3.51
CA ALA A 125 3.95 13.03 2.32
C ALA A 125 4.56 11.62 2.13
N LEU A 126 5.16 11.04 3.19
CA LEU A 126 5.69 9.68 3.17
C LEU A 126 4.64 8.62 2.83
N GLN A 127 3.42 8.77 3.35
CA GLN A 127 2.30 7.89 3.01
C GLN A 127 1.92 8.01 1.54
N GLY A 128 2.02 9.21 0.95
CA GLY A 128 1.84 9.42 -0.50
C GLY A 128 2.88 8.70 -1.33
N ILE A 129 4.15 8.68 -0.88
CA ILE A 129 5.21 7.89 -1.50
C ILE A 129 4.88 6.41 -1.45
N CYS A 130 4.48 5.89 -0.28
CA CYS A 130 4.10 4.49 -0.12
C CYS A 130 2.96 4.10 -1.05
N MET A 131 1.96 4.97 -1.19
CA MET A 131 0.84 4.78 -2.10
C MET A 131 1.30 4.68 -3.56
N ALA A 132 2.16 5.60 -4.02
CA ALA A 132 2.70 5.58 -5.37
C ALA A 132 3.55 4.31 -5.64
N SER A 133 4.32 3.86 -4.64
CA SER A 133 5.13 2.64 -4.74
C SER A 133 4.32 1.35 -4.78
N VAL A 134 3.05 1.37 -4.36
CA VAL A 134 2.16 0.20 -4.36
C VAL A 134 1.18 0.24 -5.52
N GLU A 135 0.43 1.34 -5.67
CA GLU A 135 -0.65 1.45 -6.66
C GLU A 135 -0.15 1.32 -8.10
N THR A 136 0.95 1.99 -8.44
CA THR A 136 1.51 1.98 -9.80
C THR A 136 1.91 0.57 -10.24
N PRO A 137 2.76 -0.18 -9.52
CA PRO A 137 3.09 -1.55 -9.89
C PRO A 137 1.90 -2.51 -9.81
N ILE A 138 0.94 -2.31 -8.91
CA ILE A 138 -0.28 -3.13 -8.88
C ILE A 138 -1.06 -2.98 -10.19
N MET A 139 -1.31 -1.75 -10.64
CA MET A 139 -2.03 -1.50 -11.90
C MET A 139 -1.27 -2.06 -13.10
N ALA A 140 0.06 -1.93 -13.09
CA ALA A 140 0.89 -2.42 -14.16
C ALA A 140 0.88 -3.97 -14.20
N LEU A 141 1.03 -4.64 -13.05
CA LEU A 141 0.88 -6.10 -12.92
C LEU A 141 -0.50 -6.58 -13.39
N ALA A 142 -1.54 -5.82 -13.10
CA ALA A 142 -2.88 -6.17 -13.53
C ALA A 142 -3.01 -6.21 -15.05
N VAL A 143 -2.33 -5.30 -15.74
CA VAL A 143 -2.28 -5.29 -17.21
C VAL A 143 -1.44 -6.47 -17.71
N ASP A 144 -0.24 -6.67 -17.18
CA ASP A 144 0.68 -7.73 -17.64
C ASP A 144 0.11 -9.15 -17.46
N LEU A 145 -0.61 -9.40 -16.37
CA LEU A 145 -1.17 -10.72 -16.05
C LEU A 145 -2.48 -11.02 -16.79
N SER A 146 -3.09 -9.99 -17.37
CA SER A 146 -4.38 -10.09 -18.07
C SER A 146 -4.21 -10.47 -19.53
N GLU A 147 -5.18 -11.21 -20.06
CA GLU A 147 -5.34 -11.35 -21.51
C GLU A 147 -5.97 -10.09 -22.08
N GLU A 148 -5.64 -9.73 -23.32
CA GLU A 148 -6.06 -8.48 -24.00
C GLU A 148 -7.58 -8.20 -23.88
N LYS A 149 -8.41 -9.23 -24.01
CA LYS A 149 -9.88 -9.14 -23.89
C LYS A 149 -10.39 -8.91 -22.47
N SER A 150 -9.55 -9.18 -21.45
CA SER A 150 -9.91 -9.16 -20.03
C SER A 150 -9.24 -8.04 -19.23
N VAL A 151 -8.27 -7.33 -19.82
CA VAL A 151 -7.49 -6.25 -19.16
C VAL A 151 -8.41 -5.23 -18.49
N SER A 152 -9.41 -4.74 -19.23
CA SER A 152 -10.35 -3.74 -18.73
C SER A 152 -11.13 -4.24 -17.52
N SER A 153 -11.58 -5.50 -17.53
CA SER A 153 -12.30 -6.12 -16.42
C SER A 153 -11.41 -6.27 -15.18
N LYS A 154 -10.16 -6.71 -15.36
CA LYS A 154 -9.22 -6.90 -14.25
C LYS A 154 -8.76 -5.58 -13.62
N VAL A 155 -8.44 -4.58 -14.44
CA VAL A 155 -8.14 -3.23 -13.96
C VAL A 155 -9.36 -2.64 -13.24
N SER A 156 -10.56 -2.81 -13.80
CA SER A 156 -11.80 -2.35 -13.17
C SER A 156 -12.05 -3.03 -11.81
N PHE A 157 -11.68 -4.29 -11.65
CA PHE A 157 -11.79 -5.00 -10.38
C PHE A 157 -10.87 -4.40 -9.30
N ILE A 158 -9.63 -4.05 -9.66
CA ILE A 158 -8.68 -3.41 -8.76
C ILE A 158 -9.15 -1.99 -8.40
N THR A 159 -9.57 -1.19 -9.37
CA THR A 159 -10.09 0.16 -9.10
C THR A 159 -11.36 0.14 -8.26
N SER A 160 -12.25 -0.84 -8.48
CA SER A 160 -13.44 -1.05 -7.64
C SER A 160 -13.07 -1.40 -6.20
N SER A 161 -12.03 -2.23 -6.02
CA SER A 161 -11.51 -2.56 -4.68
C SER A 161 -10.93 -1.34 -3.98
N GLN A 162 -10.20 -0.50 -4.71
CA GLN A 162 -9.72 0.79 -4.23
C GLN A 162 -10.85 1.76 -3.84
N ALA A 163 -11.92 1.83 -4.65
CA ALA A 163 -13.10 2.63 -4.34
C ALA A 163 -13.83 2.09 -3.09
N ALA A 164 -13.97 0.77 -2.97
CA ALA A 164 -14.53 0.14 -1.78
C ALA A 164 -13.71 0.50 -0.54
N GLY A 165 -12.38 0.36 -0.59
CA GLY A 165 -11.50 0.74 0.53
C GLY A 165 -11.64 2.22 0.90
N THR A 166 -11.88 3.08 -0.09
CA THR A 166 -12.16 4.50 0.14
C THR A 166 -13.46 4.75 0.88
N ALA A 167 -14.52 4.01 0.54
CA ALA A 167 -15.81 4.11 1.24
C ALA A 167 -15.74 3.53 2.66
N PHE A 168 -15.07 2.38 2.84
CA PHE A 168 -14.97 1.70 4.13
C PHE A 168 -13.99 2.37 5.09
N GLY A 169 -12.99 3.11 4.60
CA GLY A 169 -11.98 3.76 5.44
C GLY A 169 -12.56 4.64 6.54
N PRO A 170 -13.31 5.71 6.23
CA PRO A 170 -13.87 6.59 7.24
C PRO A 170 -14.89 5.89 8.15
N LEU A 171 -15.62 4.90 7.62
CA LEU A 171 -16.57 4.10 8.39
C LEU A 171 -15.87 3.28 9.48
N ILE A 172 -14.82 2.56 9.11
CA ILE A 172 -13.99 1.78 10.04
C ILE A 172 -13.29 2.72 11.02
N GLY A 173 -12.76 3.85 10.53
CA GLY A 173 -12.11 4.85 11.35
C GLY A 173 -13.02 5.44 12.43
N GLY A 174 -14.22 5.88 12.04
CA GLY A 174 -15.20 6.44 12.97
C GLY A 174 -15.69 5.44 14.02
N LEU A 175 -15.93 4.18 13.62
CA LEU A 175 -16.33 3.12 14.55
C LEU A 175 -15.20 2.78 15.53
N LEU A 176 -13.96 2.62 15.07
CA LEU A 176 -12.84 2.27 15.96
C LEU A 176 -12.40 3.43 16.86
N GLY A 177 -12.47 4.66 16.36
CA GLY A 177 -12.07 5.87 17.08
C GLY A 177 -13.06 6.34 18.13
N GLY A 178 -14.36 6.24 17.83
CA GLY A 178 -15.40 6.78 18.68
C GLY A 178 -15.62 6.01 19.98
N TYR A 179 -15.22 4.74 20.05
CA TYR A 179 -15.55 3.86 21.18
C TYR A 179 -14.36 3.44 22.06
N VAL A 180 -13.11 3.55 21.59
CA VAL A 180 -11.97 2.92 22.31
C VAL A 180 -10.79 3.87 22.54
N THR A 181 -10.03 4.24 21.50
CA THR A 181 -8.85 5.12 21.62
C THR A 181 -8.44 5.64 20.25
N PHE A 182 -7.96 6.89 20.19
CA PHE A 182 -7.46 7.52 18.95
C PHE A 182 -6.43 6.68 18.19
N THR A 183 -5.54 5.97 18.89
CA THR A 183 -4.42 5.23 18.29
C THR A 183 -4.84 3.88 17.69
N LEU A 184 -5.96 3.31 18.13
CA LEU A 184 -6.40 1.96 17.76
C LEU A 184 -6.60 1.73 16.25
N PRO A 185 -7.24 2.65 15.48
CA PRO A 185 -7.40 2.50 14.04
C PRO A 185 -6.05 2.37 13.31
N PHE A 186 -5.01 3.08 13.77
CA PHE A 186 -3.68 3.03 13.17
C PHE A 186 -3.00 1.68 13.38
N TYR A 187 -3.17 1.08 14.57
CA TYR A 187 -2.73 -0.28 14.84
C TYR A 187 -3.48 -1.31 13.98
N ALA A 188 -4.80 -1.17 13.86
CA ALA A 188 -5.59 -2.04 12.99
C ALA A 188 -5.11 -1.97 11.54
N CYS A 189 -4.85 -0.77 11.02
CA CYS A 189 -4.28 -0.60 9.68
C CYS A 189 -2.88 -1.18 9.53
N ALA A 190 -2.01 -1.03 10.52
CA ALA A 190 -0.68 -1.64 10.51
C ALA A 190 -0.77 -3.18 10.44
N ILE A 191 -1.67 -3.79 11.21
CA ILE A 191 -1.91 -5.23 11.19
C ILE A 191 -2.46 -5.66 9.84
N MET A 192 -3.49 -4.99 9.32
CA MET A 192 -4.07 -5.30 8.01
C MET A 192 -3.03 -5.16 6.89
N THR A 193 -2.20 -4.11 6.93
CA THR A 193 -1.11 -3.90 5.96
C THR A 193 -0.07 -5.01 6.05
N THR A 194 0.26 -5.46 7.25
CA THR A 194 1.19 -6.58 7.46
C THR A 194 0.62 -7.89 6.90
N VAL A 195 -0.66 -8.18 7.16
CA VAL A 195 -1.35 -9.35 6.59
C VAL A 195 -1.35 -9.28 5.06
N SER A 196 -1.69 -8.12 4.50
CA SER A 196 -1.63 -7.86 3.06
C SER A 196 -0.22 -8.12 2.49
N MET A 197 0.81 -7.61 3.14
CA MET A 197 2.21 -7.82 2.75
C MET A 197 2.55 -9.31 2.71
N ILE A 198 2.16 -10.09 3.72
CA ILE A 198 2.38 -11.54 3.76
C ILE A 198 1.65 -12.23 2.59
N ILE A 199 0.41 -11.84 2.31
CA ILE A 199 -0.38 -12.38 1.19
C ILE A 199 0.31 -12.09 -0.15
N VAL A 200 0.79 -10.86 -0.36
CA VAL A 200 1.51 -10.47 -1.59
C VAL A 200 2.83 -11.25 -1.73
N ILE A 201 3.58 -11.45 -0.63
CA ILE A 201 4.81 -12.26 -0.64
C ILE A 201 4.52 -13.67 -1.16
N ARG A 202 3.40 -14.29 -0.72
CA ARG A 202 3.09 -15.70 -0.99
C ARG A 202 2.39 -15.94 -2.33
N LEU A 203 1.54 -15.02 -2.79
CA LEU A 203 0.63 -15.28 -3.91
C LEU A 203 0.99 -14.53 -5.20
N VAL A 204 1.72 -13.41 -5.13
CA VAL A 204 2.03 -12.60 -6.31
C VAL A 204 3.38 -13.07 -6.89
N PRO A 205 3.44 -13.42 -8.20
CA PRO A 205 4.69 -13.77 -8.86
C PRO A 205 5.51 -12.52 -9.21
N GLU A 206 6.81 -12.68 -9.45
CA GLU A 206 7.59 -11.62 -10.10
C GLU A 206 7.49 -11.71 -11.63
N THR A 207 7.04 -10.62 -12.25
CA THR A 207 6.78 -10.59 -13.71
C THR A 207 7.92 -9.94 -14.50
N ASN A 208 8.95 -9.41 -13.83
CA ASN A 208 10.02 -8.69 -14.52
C ASN A 208 11.06 -9.67 -15.10
N SER A 209 10.94 -9.99 -16.40
CA SER A 209 11.73 -11.02 -17.09
C SER A 209 13.21 -10.69 -17.27
N LYS A 210 13.66 -9.47 -16.98
CA LYS A 210 15.08 -9.07 -17.14
C LYS A 210 16.04 -9.69 -16.12
N LEU A 211 15.55 -10.30 -15.04
CA LEU A 211 16.37 -11.04 -14.08
C LEU A 211 16.61 -12.51 -14.48
N ASN A 212 15.87 -13.03 -15.46
CA ASN A 212 16.03 -14.41 -15.93
C ASN A 212 17.21 -14.59 -16.91
N PHE A 213 17.75 -13.50 -17.47
CA PHE A 213 18.90 -13.57 -18.38
C PHE A 213 20.26 -13.57 -17.65
N CYS A 214 20.35 -13.11 -16.40
CA CYS A 214 21.61 -13.11 -15.64
C CYS A 214 21.80 -14.34 -14.74
N THR A 215 20.79 -15.19 -14.60
CA THR A 215 20.85 -16.41 -13.79
C THR A 215 20.97 -17.68 -14.65
N ALA A 216 21.07 -17.53 -15.97
CA ALA A 216 21.16 -18.61 -16.96
C ALA A 216 22.51 -18.63 -17.72
N SER A 217 23.57 -18.07 -17.13
CA SER A 217 24.94 -18.08 -17.66
C SER A 217 25.93 -18.48 -16.59
#